data_AF-A0A7D5KTU4-F1
#
_entry.id   AF-A0A7D5KTU4-F1
#
_cell.length_a   1.000
_cell.length_b   1.000
_cell.length_c   1.000
_cell.angle_alpha   90.00
_cell.angle_beta   90.00
_cell.angle_gamma   90.00
#
_symmetry.space_group_name_H-M   'P 1'
#
loop_
_entity.id
_entity.type
_entity.pdbx_description
1 polymer ?
#
loop_
_entity_poly.entity_id
_entity_poly.type
_entity_poly.pdbx_seq_one_letter_code
_entity_poly.pdbx_strand_id
1 'polypeptide(L)'
;MPYYADRYRCLAPDQRLFGRSTDTSDGPGVDSYGADLTALLDHLEIAIVAVVGHSMEVARCFVRLSAPRPHRRTGSVRNPW
;
A
#
# COMPACT_ATOMS: atom_id res chain seq x y z
N MET A 1 10.51 6.99 -8.21
CA MET A 1 9.65 8.16 -7.98
C MET A 1 10.50 9.38 -7.61
N PRO A 2 11.23 9.98 -8.56
CA PRO A 2 12.23 11.01 -8.24
C PRO A 2 11.61 12.28 -7.65
N TYR A 3 10.47 12.73 -8.22
CA TYR A 3 9.82 13.99 -7.84
C TYR A 3 9.40 14.07 -6.36
N TYR A 4 9.01 12.94 -5.75
CA TYR A 4 8.52 12.91 -4.37
C TYR A 4 9.62 12.59 -3.35
N ALA A 5 10.75 12.03 -3.79
CA ALA A 5 11.78 11.51 -2.91
C ALA A 5 12.45 12.59 -2.04
N ASP A 6 12.47 13.84 -2.52
CA ASP A 6 13.06 14.97 -1.79
C ASP A 6 12.22 15.45 -0.60
N ARG A 7 10.93 15.07 -0.53
CA ARG A 7 9.97 15.55 0.48
C ARG A 7 9.30 14.45 1.28
N TYR A 8 9.33 13.21 0.77
CA TYR A 8 8.63 12.08 1.37
C TYR A 8 9.52 10.85 1.35
N ARG A 9 9.34 10.00 2.37
CA ARG A 9 9.80 8.61 2.28
C ARG A 9 8.89 7.88 1.28
N CYS A 10 9.39 7.67 0.07
CA CYS A 10 8.66 6.94 -0.97
C CYS A 10 8.88 5.42 -0.83
N LEU A 11 7.78 4.66 -0.77
CA LEU A 11 7.79 3.20 -0.86
C LEU A 11 7.12 2.78 -2.18
N ALA A 12 7.76 1.84 -2.90
CA ALA A 12 7.24 1.25 -4.13
C ALA A 12 7.44 -0.27 -4.06
N PRO A 13 6.63 -0.99 -3.27
CA PRO A 13 6.72 -2.44 -3.20
C PRO A 13 6.21 -3.08 -4.49
N ASP A 14 6.85 -4.17 -4.91
CA ASP A 14 6.28 -5.04 -5.94
C ASP A 14 5.07 -5.76 -5.35
N GLN A 15 3.91 -5.65 -6.00
CA GLN A 15 2.72 -6.40 -5.60
C GLN A 15 2.96 -7.91 -5.75
N ARG A 16 2.24 -8.72 -4.97
CA ARG A 16 2.27 -10.19 -5.10
C ARG A 16 2.03 -10.59 -6.57
N LEU A 17 2.80 -11.56 -7.08
CA LEU A 17 2.84 -11.98 -8.50
C LEU A 17 3.50 -10.99 -9.47
N PHE A 18 4.11 -9.90 -8.98
CA PHE A 18 4.80 -8.91 -9.80
C PHE A 18 6.25 -8.71 -9.33
N GLY A 19 7.11 -8.33 -10.27
CA GLY A 19 8.52 -7.99 -9.99
C GLY A 19 9.23 -9.09 -9.20
N ARG A 20 9.64 -8.76 -7.97
CA ARG A 20 10.37 -9.65 -7.05
C ARG A 20 9.47 -10.31 -6.00
N SER A 21 8.18 -10.01 -5.98
CA SER A 21 7.23 -10.56 -5.02
C SER A 21 6.54 -11.80 -5.62
N THR A 22 6.75 -12.95 -4.98
CA THR A 22 6.13 -14.21 -5.38
C THR A 22 4.81 -14.44 -4.67
N ASP A 23 3.98 -15.31 -5.24
CA ASP A 23 2.87 -15.92 -4.50
C ASP A 23 3.24 -17.33 -4.03
N THR A 24 2.38 -17.94 -3.23
CA THR A 24 2.43 -19.38 -2.92
C THR A 24 1.75 -20.20 -4.02
N SER A 25 2.03 -21.50 -4.10
CA SER A 25 1.51 -22.39 -5.17
C SER A 25 -0.01 -22.33 -5.36
N ASP A 26 -0.75 -22.16 -4.25
CA ASP A 26 -2.21 -22.03 -4.21
C ASP A 26 -2.61 -20.73 -3.50
N GLY A 27 -1.81 -19.68 -3.75
CA GLY A 27 -1.93 -18.42 -3.05
C GLY A 27 -3.15 -17.59 -3.47
N PRO A 28 -3.52 -16.61 -2.63
CA PRO A 28 -4.68 -15.76 -2.86
C PRO A 28 -4.50 -14.76 -4.01
N GLY A 29 -3.31 -14.67 -4.61
CA GLY A 29 -3.03 -13.77 -5.74
C GLY A 29 -3.45 -12.34 -5.47
N VAL A 30 -4.10 -11.75 -6.47
CA VAL A 30 -4.51 -10.34 -6.47
C VAL A 30 -5.48 -9.96 -5.35
N ASP A 31 -6.15 -10.94 -4.72
CA ASP A 31 -7.10 -10.66 -3.65
C ASP A 31 -6.40 -10.34 -2.31
N SER A 32 -5.09 -10.62 -2.20
CA SER A 32 -4.29 -10.27 -1.01
C SER A 32 -3.58 -8.93 -1.05
N TYR A 33 -3.68 -8.16 -2.13
CA TYR A 33 -2.95 -6.89 -2.27
C TYR A 33 -3.17 -5.92 -1.11
N GLY A 34 -4.42 -5.74 -0.67
CA GLY A 34 -4.74 -4.90 0.48
C GLY A 34 -4.17 -5.43 1.80
N ALA A 35 -4.17 -6.75 1.99
CA ALA A 35 -3.62 -7.39 3.18
C ALA A 35 -2.09 -7.30 3.22
N ASP A 36 -1.43 -7.54 2.08
CA ASP A 36 0.02 -7.43 1.93
C ASP A 36 0.49 -6.00 2.18
N LEU A 37 -0.19 -5.01 1.61
CA LEU A 37 0.11 -3.60 1.86
C LEU A 37 -0.06 -3.23 3.35
N THR A 38 -1.10 -3.74 4.01
CA THR A 38 -1.32 -3.51 5.44
C THR A 38 -0.20 -4.13 6.28
N ALA A 39 0.16 -5.38 6.00
CA ALA A 39 1.24 -6.08 6.69
C ALA A 39 2.59 -5.39 6.50
N LEU A 40 2.88 -4.89 5.29
CA LEU A 40 4.09 -4.12 5.02
C LEU A 40 4.13 -2.81 5.82
N LEU A 41 3.03 -2.06 5.85
CA LEU A 41 2.96 -0.81 6.61
C LEU A 41 3.12 -1.04 8.11
N ASP A 42 2.54 -2.13 8.64
CA ASP A 42 2.68 -2.50 10.04
C ASP A 42 4.12 -2.96 10.35
N HIS A 43 4.74 -3.75 9.47
CA HIS A 43 6.15 -4.17 9.62
C HIS A 43 7.13 -2.99 9.59
N LEU A 44 6.84 -1.95 8.80
CA LEU A 44 7.65 -0.74 8.71
C LEU A 44 7.25 0.35 9.73
N GLU A 45 6.28 0.05 10.61
CA GLU A 45 5.75 0.96 11.64
C GLU A 45 5.22 2.30 11.08
N ILE A 46 4.64 2.29 9.88
CA ILE A 46 4.19 3.51 9.20
C ILE A 46 2.77 3.86 9.62
N ALA A 47 2.63 4.82 10.52
CA ALA A 47 1.32 5.30 10.98
C ALA A 47 0.55 6.10 9.90
N ILE A 48 1.20 6.88 9.06
CA ILE A 48 0.49 7.77 8.13
C ILE A 48 1.10 7.59 6.74
N VAL A 49 0.25 7.27 5.76
CA VAL A 49 0.69 7.07 4.38
C VAL A 49 -0.33 7.67 3.42
N ALA A 50 0.19 8.30 2.36
CA ALA A 50 -0.58 8.61 1.17
C ALA A 50 -0.36 7.46 0.18
N VAL A 51 -1.44 6.79 -0.23
CA VAL A 51 -1.37 5.71 -1.22
C VAL A 51 -1.58 6.32 -2.60
N VAL A 52 -0.60 6.14 -3.48
CA VAL A 52 -0.67 6.51 -4.89
C VAL A 52 -0.60 5.21 -5.69
N GLY A 53 -1.49 5.05 -6.66
CA GLY A 53 -1.41 3.94 -7.60
C GLY A 53 -2.14 4.26 -8.89
N HIS A 54 -2.11 3.31 -9.82
CA HIS A 54 -2.67 3.47 -11.14
C HIS A 54 -3.57 2.26 -11.48
N SER A 55 -4.74 2.52 -12.07
CA SER A 55 -5.68 1.48 -12.51
C SER A 55 -6.15 0.54 -11.37
N MET A 56 -6.18 -0.78 -11.62
CA MET A 56 -6.68 -1.80 -10.70
C MET A 56 -5.98 -1.82 -9.33
N GLU A 57 -4.72 -1.40 -9.26
CA GLU A 57 -3.91 -1.50 -8.05
C GLU A 57 -4.44 -0.63 -6.91
N VAL A 58 -4.99 0.56 -7.20
CA VAL A 58 -5.57 1.45 -6.17
C VAL A 58 -6.89 0.90 -5.64
N ALA A 59 -7.72 0.34 -6.52
CA ALA A 59 -9.02 -0.20 -6.13
C ALA A 59 -8.89 -1.46 -5.26
N ARG A 60 -7.86 -2.27 -5.51
CA ARG A 60 -7.59 -3.53 -4.78
C ARG A 60 -6.75 -3.33 -3.52
N CYS A 61 -5.95 -2.27 -3.47
CA CYS A 61 -5.28 -1.83 -2.24
C CYS A 61 -6.17 -0.96 -1.35
N PHE A 62 -7.50 -1.15 -1.36
CA PHE A 62 -8.39 -0.44 -0.44
C PHE A 62 -8.13 -0.92 0.99
N VAL A 63 -7.10 -0.35 1.62
CA VAL A 63 -6.80 -0.57 3.02
C VAL A 63 -7.87 0.17 3.80
N ARG A 64 -8.76 -0.59 4.45
CA ARG A 64 -9.58 -0.06 5.55
C ARG A 64 -8.61 0.34 6.65
N LEU A 65 -8.17 1.59 6.67
CA LEU A 65 -7.32 2.18 7.73
C LEU A 65 -8.06 2.31 9.07
N SER A 66 -9.07 1.48 9.33
CA SER A 66 -10.04 1.61 10.41
C SER A 66 -10.02 0.37 11.30
N ALA A 67 -8.95 0.21 12.06
CA ALA A 67 -9.10 -0.21 13.45
C ALA A 67 -8.49 0.90 14.31
N PRO A 68 -9.22 1.47 15.29
CA PRO A 68 -8.69 2.52 16.14
C PRO A 68 -7.43 2.00 16.86
N ARG A 69 -6.28 2.62 16.59
CA ARG A 69 -5.07 2.49 17.39
C ARG A 69 -4.69 3.91 17.85
N PRO A 70 -4.37 4.14 19.13
CA PRO A 70 -4.38 5.46 19.76
C PRO A 70 -3.40 6.51 19.21
N HIS A 71 -2.58 6.19 18.20
CA HIS A 71 -1.52 7.07 17.68
C HIS A 71 -1.58 7.35 16.16
N ARG A 72 -2.67 7.03 15.45
CA ARG A 72 -2.71 7.05 13.97
C ARG A 72 -3.78 7.99 13.40
N ARG A 73 -3.40 8.95 12.55
CA ARG A 73 -4.32 9.80 11.73
C ARG A 73 -3.95 9.72 10.25
N THR A 74 -4.85 9.29 9.38
CA THR A 74 -4.56 9.11 7.94
C THR A 74 -5.47 9.93 7.03
N GLY A 75 -4.94 10.43 5.91
CA GLY A 75 -5.67 11.11 4.84
C GLY A 75 -5.36 10.49 3.48
N SER A 76 -6.38 10.28 2.65
CA SER A 76 -6.25 9.83 1.26
C SER A 76 -6.37 11.01 0.32
N VAL A 77 -5.41 11.20 -0.59
CA VAL A 77 -5.56 12.13 -1.72
C VAL A 77 -5.87 11.31 -2.96
N ARG A 78 -7.04 11.56 -3.56
CA ARG A 78 -7.39 11.06 -4.88
C ARG A 78 -7.10 12.18 -5.86
N ASN A 79 -6.16 11.95 -6.77
CA ASN A 79 -5.77 12.93 -7.77
C ASN A 79 -6.95 13.05 -8.77
N PRO A 80 -7.41 14.27 -9.12
CA PRO A 80 -8.57 14.47 -10.00
C PRO A 80 -8.20 14.56 -11.49
N TRP A 81 -7.09 13.96 -11.91
CA TRP A 81 -6.71 13.87 -13.32
C TRP A 81 -6.76 12.41 -13.77
#